data_AF-A0A2V5ZAN0-F1
#
_entry.id   AF-A0A2V5ZAN0-F1
#
_cell.length_a   1.000
_cell.length_b   1.000
_cell.length_c   1.000
_cell.angle_alpha   90.00
_cell.angle_beta   90.00
_cell.angle_gamma   90.00
#
_symmetry.space_group_name_H-M   'P 1'
#
loop_
_entity.id
_entity.type
_entity.pdbx_description
1 polymer ?
#
loop_
_entity_poly.entity_id
_entity_poly.type
_entity_poly.pdbx_seq_one_letter_code
_entity_poly.pdbx_strand_id
1 'polypeptide(L)' 'MTDTPPEVEQMIREKIMARSGEERFIMGALMFDSAREMIKASLPRGLSETEQRRLLFERIYGKELIVGK' A
#
# COMPACT_ATOMS: atom_id res chain seq x y z
N MET A 1 4.92 -13.52 1.36
CA MET A 1 4.48 -14.21 0.12
C MET A 1 4.56 -15.69 0.40
N THR A 2 3.44 -16.39 0.63
CA THR A 2 3.47 -17.84 0.85
C THR A 2 3.43 -18.64 -0.45
N ASP A 3 3.11 -17.97 -1.56
CA ASP A 3 3.05 -18.53 -2.92
C ASP A 3 4.31 -18.17 -3.74
N THR A 4 5.46 -18.10 -3.08
CA THR A 4 6.73 -17.81 -3.77
C THR A 4 7.82 -18.70 -3.18
N PRO A 5 8.56 -19.44 -4.02
CA PRO A 5 9.66 -20.28 -3.54
C PRO A 5 10.70 -19.46 -2.77
N PRO A 6 11.29 -19.98 -1.68
CA PRO A 6 12.25 -19.26 -0.84
C PRO A 6 13.45 -18.68 -1.60
N GLU A 7 13.93 -19.39 -2.62
CA GLU A 7 15.04 -18.95 -3.47
C GLU A 7 14.69 -17.70 -4.29
N VAL A 8 13.44 -17.56 -4.71
CA VAL A 8 12.95 -16.39 -5.45
C VAL A 8 12.78 -15.20 -4.50
N GLU A 9 12.26 -15.42 -3.29
CA GLU A 9 12.16 -14.39 -2.26
C GLU A 9 13.56 -13.84 -1.90
N GLN A 10 14.53 -14.74 -1.70
CA GLN A 10 15.91 -14.37 -1.40
C GLN A 10 16.54 -13.58 -2.56
N MET A 11 16.38 -14.04 -3.80
CA MET A 11 16.87 -13.33 -4.99
C MET A 11 16.30 -11.91 -5.09
N ILE A 12 14.99 -11.74 -4.86
CA ILE A 12 14.33 -10.43 -4.90
C ILE A 12 14.89 -9.54 -3.78
N ARG A 13 15.02 -10.08 -2.57
CA ARG A 13 15.58 -9.35 -1.42
C ARG A 13 16.98 -8.84 -1.72
N GLU A 14 17.87 -9.67 -2.25
CA GLU A 14 19.23 -9.27 -2.63
C GLU A 14 19.24 -8.14 -3.65
N LYS A 15 18.42 -8.23 -4.70
CA LYS A 15 18.31 -7.19 -5.73
C LYS A 15 17.79 -5.86 -5.17
N ILE A 16 16.86 -5.89 -4.22
CA ILE A 16 16.38 -4.68 -3.54
C ILE A 16 17.48 -4.09 -2.65
N MET A 17 18.18 -4.93 -1.89
CA MET A 17 19.20 -4.48 -0.94
C MET A 17 20.49 -3.98 -1.61
N ALA A 18 20.74 -4.35 -2.87
CA ALA A 18 21.83 -3.83 -3.68
C ALA A 18 21.62 -2.36 -4.14
N ARG A 19 20.40 -1.81 -3.98
CA ARG A 19 20.07 -0.42 -4.32
C ARG A 19 20.44 0.55 -3.20
N SER A 20 20.53 1.83 -3.55
CA SER A 20 20.78 2.89 -2.56
C SER A 20 19.62 3.02 -1.56
N GLY A 21 19.86 3.69 -0.44
CA GLY A 21 18.80 3.98 0.53
C GLY A 21 17.69 4.84 -0.08
N GLU A 22 18.08 5.84 -0.86
CA GLU A 22 17.22 6.79 -1.57
C GLU A 22 16.35 6.07 -2.60
N GLU A 23 16.94 5.21 -3.42
CA GLU A 23 16.19 4.42 -4.40
C GLU A 23 15.13 3.53 -3.73
N ARG A 24 15.50 2.85 -2.63
CA ARG A 24 14.57 2.02 -1.87
C ARG A 24 13.43 2.84 -1.27
N PHE A 25 13.72 4.05 -0.79
CA PHE A 25 12.70 4.96 -0.27
C PHE A 25 11.70 5.37 -1.36
N ILE A 26 12.19 5.78 -2.53
CA ILE A 26 11.35 6.16 -3.66
C ILE A 26 10.49 4.98 -4.11
N MET A 27 11.07 3.78 -4.22
CA MET A 27 10.33 2.57 -4.55
C MET A 27 9.18 2.31 -3.56
N GLY A 28 9.47 2.40 -2.25
CA GLY A 28 8.44 2.23 -1.21
C GLY A 28 7.30 3.25 -1.33
N ALA A 29 7.62 4.52 -1.59
CA ALA A 29 6.63 5.57 -1.79
C ALA A 29 5.74 5.30 -3.01
N LEU A 30 6.33 4.95 -4.15
CA LEU A 30 5.60 4.64 -5.39
C LEU A 30 4.73 3.39 -5.25
N MET A 31 5.20 2.38 -4.53
CA MET A 31 4.41 1.19 -4.21
C MET A 31 3.18 1.54 -3.37
N PHE A 32 3.34 2.43 -2.38
CA PHE A 32 2.24 2.87 -1.54
C PHE A 32 1.21 3.69 -2.34
N ASP A 33 1.65 4.59 -3.21
CA ASP A 33 0.75 5.34 -4.09
C ASP A 33 -0.02 4.42 -5.04
N SER A 34 0.66 3.43 -5.61
CA SER A 34 0.00 2.41 -6.45
C SER A 34 -1.06 1.63 -5.66
N ALA A 35 -0.77 1.23 -4.42
CA ALA A 35 -1.73 0.57 -3.54
C ALA A 35 -2.95 1.45 -3.24
N ARG A 36 -2.74 2.74 -2.98
CA ARG A 36 -3.84 3.70 -2.75
C ARG A 36 -4.76 3.82 -3.96
N GLU A 37 -4.20 3.92 -5.17
CA GLU A 37 -5.01 4.01 -6.39
C GLU A 37 -5.81 2.73 -6.65
N MET A 38 -5.20 1.56 -6.42
CA MET A 38 -5.92 0.28 -6.50
C MET A 38 -7.07 0.21 -5.50
N ILE A 39 -6.86 0.65 -4.25
CA ILE A 39 -7.93 0.68 -3.24
C ILE A 39 -9.04 1.64 -3.67
N LYS A 40 -8.70 2.88 -4.06
CA LYS A 40 -9.69 3.88 -4.52
C LYS A 40 -10.53 3.34 -5.67
N ALA A 41 -9.91 2.69 -6.65
CA ALA A 41 -10.60 2.10 -7.79
C ALA A 41 -11.57 0.97 -7.39
N SER A 42 -11.32 0.30 -6.26
CA SER A 42 -12.20 -0.75 -5.71
C SER A 42 -13.36 -0.23 -4.85
N LEU A 43 -13.38 1.06 -4.51
CA LEU A 43 -14.42 1.64 -3.65
C LEU A 43 -15.77 1.78 -4.38
N PRO A 44 -16.91 1.75 -3.66
CA PRO A 44 -18.20 2.08 -4.21
C PRO A 44 -18.23 3.44 -4.91
N ARG A 45 -18.99 3.55 -6.01
CA ARG A 45 -19.22 4.82 -6.71
C ARG A 45 -20.17 5.72 -5.91
N GLY A 46 -20.05 7.04 -6.11
CA GLY A 46 -20.98 8.03 -5.53
C GLY A 46 -20.68 8.43 -4.08
N LEU A 47 -19.57 7.96 -3.51
CA LEU A 47 -19.11 8.36 -2.19
C LEU A 47 -18.65 9.82 -2.16
N SER A 48 -18.97 10.54 -1.10
CA SER A 48 -18.35 11.83 -0.80
C SER A 48 -16.85 11.66 -0.55
N GLU A 49 -16.08 12.75 -0.70
CA GLU A 49 -14.65 12.72 -0.46
C GLU A 49 -14.28 12.27 0.97
N THR A 50 -15.10 12.65 1.96
CA THR A 50 -14.87 12.26 3.36
C THR A 50 -15.09 10.77 3.58
N GLU A 51 -16.12 10.18 2.97
CA GLU A 51 -16.36 8.74 3.02
C GLU A 51 -15.26 7.95 2.31
N GLN A 52 -14.80 8.42 1.13
CA GLN A 52 -13.67 7.82 0.43
C GLN A 52 -12.40 7.82 1.30
N ARG A 53 -12.11 8.94 1.98
CA ARG A 53 -10.94 9.05 2.88
C ARG A 53 -11.05 8.12 4.09
N ARG A 54 -12.23 7.98 4.69
CA ARG A 54 -12.46 7.04 5.80
C ARG A 54 -12.26 5.59 5.37
N LEU A 55 -12.86 5.17 4.26
CA LEU A 55 -12.70 3.81 3.74
C LEU A 55 -11.26 3.53 3.31
N LEU A 56 -10.58 4.50 2.69
CA LEU A 56 -9.16 4.36 2.35
C LEU A 56 -8.31 4.14 3.61
N PHE A 57 -8.56 4.89 4.69
CA PHE A 57 -7.88 4.70 5.96
C PHE A 57 -8.15 3.30 6.54
N GLU A 58 -9.41 2.89 6.58
CA GLU A 58 -9.80 1.58 7.08
C GLU A 58 -9.15 0.44 6.30
N ARG A 59 -9.11 0.52 4.98
CA ARG A 59 -8.49 -0.50 4.12
C ARG A 59 -6.97 -0.57 4.27
N ILE A 60 -6.30 0.56 4.47
CA ILE A 60 -4.84 0.60 4.61
C ILE A 60 -4.40 0.15 6.00
N TYR A 61 -5.10 0.56 7.05
CA TYR A 61 -4.66 0.38 8.44
C TYR A 61 -5.45 -0.68 9.21
N GLY A 62 -6.54 -1.20 8.65
CA GLY A 62 -7.43 -2.17 9.32
C GLY A 62 -8.13 -1.59 10.55
N LYS A 63 -8.32 -0.27 10.59
CA LYS A 63 -8.90 0.46 11.73
C LYS A 63 -9.94 1.45 11.25
N GLU A 64 -11.06 1.52 11.94
CA GLU A 64 -12.04 2.57 11.70
C GLU A 64 -11.52 3.92 12.21
N LEU A 65 -11.78 4.97 11.43
CA LEU A 65 -11.41 6.33 11.79
C LEU A 65 -12.53 6.95 12.64
N ILE A 66 -12.41 6.83 13.96
CA ILE A 66 -13.34 7.43 14.92
C ILE A 66 -12.98 8.92 15.06
N VAL A 67 -13.79 9.78 14.46
CA VAL A 67 -13.70 11.23 14.69
C VAL A 67 -14.64 11.57 15.84
N GLY A 68 -14.10 12.10 16.94
CA GLY A 68 -14.91 12.61 18.05
C GLY A 68 -15.89 13.69 17.56
N LYS A 69 -17.11 13.69 18.12
CA LYS A 69 -18.12 14.72 17.85
C LYS A 69 -17.65 16.10 18.26
#